data_AF-A0A0U0W908-F1
#
_entry.id   AF-A0A0U0W908-F1
#
_cell.length_a   1.000
_cell.length_b   1.000
_cell.length_c   1.000
_cell.angle_alpha   90.00
_cell.angle_beta   90.00
_cell.angle_gamma   90.00
#
_symmetry.space_group_name_H-M   'P 1'
#
loop_
_entity.id
_entity.type
_entity.pdbx_description
1 polymer ?
#
loop_
_entity_poly.entity_id
_entity_poly.type
_entity_poly.pdbx_seq_one_letter_code
_entity_poly.pdbx_strand_id
1 'polypeptide(L)'
;MVLFRLERTLKYKAKPGRGVDQLRSQLLLLMDGIERLATATVPLHVAHYEGWVDLRRRVGAAQRKSDLRRAEDPVDAVVCAYVALYAQRRPEGVTIYGDPATGCIVTPSLPTRRP
;
A
#
# COMPACT_ATOMS: atom_id res chain seq x y z
N MET A 1 -4.83 -6.99 3.33
CA MET A 1 -3.91 -7.41 2.25
C MET A 1 -2.67 -8.00 2.90
N VAL A 2 -2.23 -9.18 2.44
CA VAL A 2 -1.21 -10.03 3.09
C VAL A 2 0.05 -9.26 3.48
N LEU A 3 0.47 -8.31 2.63
CA LEU A 3 1.66 -7.48 2.81
C LEU A 3 1.70 -6.70 4.14
N PHE A 4 0.55 -6.23 4.60
CA PHE A 4 0.42 -5.36 5.78
C PHE A 4 -0.29 -6.05 6.96
N ARG A 5 -0.56 -7.36 6.84
CA ARG A 5 -1.37 -8.14 7.80
C ARG A 5 -2.72 -7.47 8.17
N LEU A 6 -3.31 -6.73 7.24
CA LEU A 6 -4.58 -6.05 7.47
C LEU A 6 -5.71 -7.09 7.50
N GLU A 7 -6.47 -7.11 8.59
CA GLU A 7 -7.63 -8.00 8.82
C GLU A 7 -8.75 -7.81 7.79
N ARG A 8 -8.85 -6.61 7.19
CA ARG A 8 -9.89 -6.23 6.23
C ARG A 8 -9.30 -5.47 5.03
N THR A 9 -9.99 -5.54 3.90
CA THR A 9 -9.64 -4.78 2.68
C THR A 9 -9.84 -3.28 2.92
N LEU A 10 -8.80 -2.48 2.65
CA LEU A 10 -8.88 -1.03 2.79
C LEU A 10 -9.74 -0.43 1.68
N LYS A 11 -10.72 0.39 2.08
CA LYS A 11 -11.62 1.11 1.16
C LYS A 11 -11.13 2.54 0.89
N TYR A 12 -9.84 2.69 0.58
CA TYR A 12 -9.21 4.00 0.39
C TYR A 12 -9.44 4.60 -1.01
N LYS A 13 -9.67 3.78 -2.04
CA LYS A 13 -9.90 4.29 -3.41
C LYS A 13 -11.18 5.12 -3.54
N ALA A 14 -11.11 6.27 -4.21
CA ALA A 14 -12.30 7.10 -4.41
C ALA A 14 -13.37 6.37 -5.26
N LYS A 15 -14.52 6.01 -4.65
CA LYS A 15 -15.69 5.41 -5.32
C LYS A 15 -16.98 6.14 -4.93
N PRO A 16 -18.03 6.13 -5.78
CA PRO A 16 -19.35 6.64 -5.40
C PRO A 16 -19.82 6.04 -4.06
N GLY A 17 -20.42 6.86 -3.20
CA GLY A 17 -20.90 6.44 -1.87
C GLY A 17 -19.87 6.46 -0.73
N ARG A 18 -18.59 6.77 -0.97
CA ARG A 18 -17.58 6.91 0.12
C ARG A 18 -17.49 8.36 0.60
N GLY A 19 -17.55 8.59 1.91
CA GLY A 19 -17.34 9.91 2.53
C GLY A 19 -15.87 10.33 2.55
N VAL A 20 -15.58 11.63 2.67
CA VAL A 20 -14.20 12.14 2.77
C VAL A 20 -13.49 11.56 3.98
N ASP A 21 -14.15 11.53 5.15
CA ASP A 21 -13.54 10.99 6.38
C ASP A 21 -13.23 9.50 6.29
N GLN A 22 -14.11 8.73 5.63
CA GLN A 22 -13.87 7.31 5.38
C GLN A 22 -12.66 7.12 4.45
N LEU A 23 -12.56 7.88 3.36
CA LEU A 23 -11.42 7.77 2.45
C LEU A 23 -10.11 8.17 3.13
N ARG A 24 -10.12 9.28 3.89
CA ARG A 24 -8.97 9.78 4.65
C ARG A 24 -8.48 8.77 5.67
N SER A 25 -9.37 8.24 6.51
CA SER A 25 -9.00 7.25 7.54
C SER A 25 -8.43 5.98 6.92
N GLN A 26 -9.02 5.49 5.82
CA GLN A 26 -8.52 4.29 5.12
C GLN A 26 -7.18 4.53 4.43
N LEU A 27 -6.94 5.73 3.88
CA LEU A 27 -5.66 6.09 3.27
C LEU A 27 -4.56 6.24 4.33
N LEU A 28 -4.85 6.85 5.48
CA LEU A 28 -3.91 6.92 6.60
C LEU A 28 -3.55 5.51 7.12
N LEU A 29 -4.52 4.61 7.22
CA LEU A 29 -4.26 3.21 7.59
C LEU A 29 -3.34 2.49 6.58
N LEU A 30 -3.43 2.82 5.30
CA LEU A 30 -2.50 2.32 4.28
C LEU A 30 -1.09 2.87 4.52
N MET A 31 -0.98 4.19 4.73
CA MET A 31 0.30 4.85 5.00
C MET A 31 0.98 4.31 6.26
N ASP A 32 0.22 4.04 7.33
CA ASP A 32 0.73 3.37 8.53
C ASP A 32 1.26 1.96 8.23
N GLY A 33 0.57 1.23 7.34
CA GLY A 33 1.04 -0.07 6.87
C GLY A 33 2.39 0.02 6.18
N ILE A 34 2.57 1.03 5.32
CA ILE A 34 3.82 1.27 4.59
C ILE A 34 4.94 1.69 5.54
N GLU A 35 4.67 2.55 6.52
CA GLU A 35 5.67 2.96 7.52
C GLU A 35 6.13 1.79 8.40
N ARG A 36 5.24 0.85 8.74
CA ARG A 36 5.59 -0.38 9.46
C ARG A 36 6.50 -1.33 8.66
N LEU A 37 6.66 -1.14 7.35
CA LEU A 37 7.60 -1.93 6.57
C LEU A 37 9.06 -1.67 6.96
N ALA A 38 9.36 -0.62 7.73
CA ALA A 38 10.70 -0.37 8.26
C ALA A 38 11.25 -1.56 9.09
N THR A 39 10.38 -2.39 9.67
CA THR A 39 10.76 -3.58 10.45
C THR A 39 10.39 -4.89 9.75
N ALA A 40 10.01 -4.85 8.48
CA ALA A 40 9.66 -6.05 7.72
C ALA A 40 10.92 -6.78 7.21
N THR A 41 10.74 -8.03 6.78
CA THR A 41 11.81 -8.86 6.20
C THR A 41 12.50 -8.20 5.00
N VAL A 42 11.75 -7.43 4.21
CA VAL A 42 12.29 -6.53 3.18
C VAL A 42 11.98 -5.11 3.67
N PRO A 43 12.94 -4.41 4.28
CA PRO A 43 12.64 -3.14 4.93
C PRO A 43 12.40 -2.02 3.92
N LEU A 44 11.47 -1.13 4.23
CA LEU A 44 11.23 0.12 3.50
C LEU A 44 11.11 1.29 4.47
N HIS A 45 12.02 2.26 4.38
CA HIS A 45 12.15 3.37 5.32
C HIS A 45 11.58 4.67 4.75
N VAL A 46 10.27 4.74 4.53
CA VAL A 46 9.63 5.95 3.95
C VAL A 46 9.61 7.17 4.88
N ALA A 47 9.63 6.96 6.20
CA ALA A 47 9.43 8.01 7.19
C ALA A 47 10.56 9.05 7.25
N HIS A 48 11.74 8.74 6.70
CA HIS A 48 12.88 9.67 6.64
C HIS A 48 12.83 10.61 5.42
N TYR A 49 11.92 10.38 4.48
CA TYR A 49 11.80 11.20 3.28
C TYR A 49 10.79 12.32 3.49
N GLU A 50 11.22 13.58 3.36
CA GLU A 50 10.36 14.75 3.54
C GLU A 50 9.11 14.70 2.65
N GLY A 51 9.25 14.23 1.41
CA GLY A 51 8.12 14.08 0.49
C GLY A 51 7.02 13.13 1.00
N TRP A 52 7.40 12.08 1.75
CA TRP A 52 6.44 11.17 2.39
C TRP A 52 5.75 11.82 3.59
N VAL A 53 6.53 12.51 4.43
CA VAL A 53 6.00 13.25 5.59
C VAL A 53 5.00 14.32 5.15
N ASP A 54 5.33 15.07 4.10
CA ASP A 54 4.45 16.06 3.49
C ASP A 54 3.19 15.44 2.89
N LEU A 55 3.32 14.29 2.22
CA LEU A 55 2.19 13.56 1.68
C LEU A 55 1.23 13.13 2.81
N ARG A 56 1.75 12.60 3.91
CA ARG A 56 0.97 12.20 5.08
C ARG A 56 0.24 13.38 5.70
N ARG A 57 0.93 14.51 5.85
CA ARG A 57 0.34 15.77 6.34
C ARG A 57 -0.82 16.24 5.44
N ARG A 58 -0.64 16.23 4.11
CA ARG A 58 -1.69 16.57 3.14
C ARG A 58 -2.90 15.66 3.26
N VAL A 59 -2.70 14.35 3.44
CA VAL A 59 -3.81 13.40 3.65
C VAL A 59 -4.54 13.69 4.96
N GLY A 60 -3.82 13.95 6.06
CA GLY A 60 -4.42 14.27 7.35
C GLY A 60 -5.27 15.55 7.32
N ALA A 61 -4.81 16.57 6.61
CA ALA A 61 -5.49 17.86 6.46
C ALA A 61 -6.61 17.87 5.41
N ALA A 62 -6.69 16.85 4.54
CA ALA A 62 -7.61 16.83 3.41
C ALA A 62 -9.08 16.95 3.84
N GLN A 63 -9.78 17.94 3.26
CA GLN A 63 -11.22 18.20 3.49
C GLN A 63 -12.06 17.83 2.27
N ARG A 64 -11.44 17.59 1.10
CA ARG A 64 -12.14 17.27 -0.15
C ARG A 64 -11.68 15.95 -0.72
N LYS A 65 -12.57 15.29 -1.46
CA LYS A 65 -12.26 14.04 -2.19
C LYS A 65 -11.18 14.23 -3.25
N SER A 66 -11.09 15.42 -3.84
CA SER A 66 -10.06 15.79 -4.82
C SER A 66 -8.66 15.75 -4.22
N ASP A 67 -8.51 16.21 -2.98
CA ASP A 67 -7.22 16.27 -2.28
C ASP A 67 -6.74 14.85 -1.97
N LEU A 68 -7.66 14.01 -1.50
CA LEU A 68 -7.40 12.59 -1.26
C LEU A 68 -7.06 11.84 -2.56
N ARG A 69 -7.74 12.13 -3.67
CA ARG A 69 -7.44 11.50 -4.98
C ARG A 69 -6.04 11.86 -5.47
N ARG A 70 -5.58 13.10 -5.26
CA ARG A 70 -4.20 13.51 -5.60
C ARG A 70 -3.14 12.82 -4.75
N ALA A 71 -3.47 12.50 -3.50
CA ALA A 71 -2.58 11.79 -2.60
C ALA A 71 -2.63 10.26 -2.78
N GLU A 72 -3.74 9.71 -3.25
CA GLU A 72 -3.92 8.27 -3.52
C GLU A 72 -2.86 7.75 -4.50
N ASP A 73 -2.66 8.46 -5.61
CA ASP A 73 -1.76 8.05 -6.69
C ASP A 73 -0.28 7.85 -6.26
N PRO A 74 0.37 8.82 -5.58
CA PRO A 74 1.73 8.62 -5.08
C PRO A 74 1.81 7.56 -3.95
N VAL A 75 0.77 7.39 -3.12
CA VAL A 75 0.75 6.30 -2.13
C VAL A 75 0.69 4.94 -2.83
N ASP A 76 -0.16 4.79 -3.86
CA ASP A 76 -0.26 3.57 -4.67
C ASP A 76 1.06 3.28 -5.41
N ALA A 77 1.76 4.30 -5.89
CA ALA A 77 3.07 4.15 -6.53
C ALA A 77 4.12 3.57 -5.57
N VAL A 78 4.15 4.01 -4.30
CA VAL A 78 5.05 3.46 -3.28
C VAL A 78 4.72 2.00 -2.99
N VAL A 79 3.43 1.64 -2.90
CA VAL A 79 3.01 0.24 -2.73
C VAL A 79 3.46 -0.60 -3.92
N CYS A 80 3.23 -0.11 -5.15
CA CYS A 80 3.62 -0.79 -6.38
C CYS A 80 5.14 -1.04 -6.43
N ALA A 81 5.94 0.00 -6.18
CA ALA A 81 7.40 -0.11 -6.13
C ALA A 81 7.87 -1.10 -5.06
N TYR A 82 7.24 -1.10 -3.88
CA TYR A 82 7.57 -2.05 -2.84
C TYR A 82 7.22 -3.50 -3.20
N VAL A 83 6.07 -3.74 -3.86
CA VAL A 83 5.72 -5.09 -4.33
C VAL A 83 6.74 -5.60 -5.35
N ALA A 84 7.18 -4.74 -6.27
CA ALA A 84 8.25 -5.09 -7.22
C ALA A 84 9.58 -5.41 -6.52
N LEU A 85 9.99 -4.58 -5.55
CA LEU A 85 11.18 -4.81 -4.72
C LEU A 85 11.08 -6.13 -3.95
N TYR A 86 9.92 -6.39 -3.34
CA TYR A 86 9.66 -7.61 -2.57
C TYR A 86 9.75 -8.84 -3.47
N ALA A 87 9.13 -8.82 -4.66
CA ALA A 87 9.21 -9.91 -5.63
C ALA A 87 10.66 -10.18 -6.09
N GLN A 88 11.45 -9.12 -6.29
CA GLN A 88 12.86 -9.25 -6.66
C GLN A 88 13.71 -9.86 -5.54
N ARG A 89 13.51 -9.43 -4.29
CA ARG A 89 14.33 -9.87 -3.15
C ARG A 89 13.87 -11.19 -2.52
N ARG A 90 12.60 -11.52 -2.70
CA ARG A 90 11.92 -12.69 -2.12
C ARG A 90 11.02 -13.36 -3.15
N PRO A 91 11.58 -13.88 -4.26
CA PRO A 91 10.80 -14.55 -5.29
C PRO A 91 10.02 -15.76 -4.74
N GLU A 92 10.52 -16.43 -3.70
CA GLU A 92 9.85 -17.52 -2.99
C GLU A 92 8.64 -17.07 -2.16
N GLY A 93 8.59 -15.77 -1.82
CA GLY A 93 7.55 -15.16 -1.01
C GLY A 93 6.38 -14.59 -1.82
N VAL A 94 6.39 -14.76 -3.14
CA VAL A 94 5.35 -14.28 -4.05
C VAL A 94 4.77 -15.41 -4.90
N THR A 95 3.51 -15.26 -5.28
CA THR A 95 2.85 -16.09 -6.28
C THR A 95 2.62 -15.23 -7.51
N ILE A 96 3.07 -15.72 -8.66
CA ILE A 96 2.90 -15.07 -9.96
C ILE A 96 1.79 -15.82 -10.71
N TYR A 97 0.75 -15.09 -11.11
CA TYR A 97 -0.32 -15.60 -11.95
C TYR A 97 -0.18 -15.04 -13.37
N GLY A 98 -0.13 -15.91 -14.37
CA GLY A 98 0.12 -15.56 -15.76
C GLY A 98 1.58 -15.76 -16.16
N ASP A 99 1.96 -15.21 -17.31
CA ASP A 99 3.29 -15.39 -17.90
C ASP A 99 4.04 -14.05 -17.86
N PRO A 100 5.22 -13.97 -17.23
CA PRO A 100 6.04 -12.76 -17.21
C PRO A 100 6.32 -12.16 -18.59
N ALA A 101 6.36 -12.96 -19.67
CA ALA A 101 6.62 -12.48 -21.02
C ALA A 101 5.41 -11.77 -21.67
N THR A 102 4.19 -12.10 -21.26
CA THR A 102 2.95 -11.55 -21.84
C THR A 102 2.15 -10.68 -20.86
N GLY A 103 2.53 -10.71 -19.57
CA GLY A 103 1.91 -9.99 -18.47
C GLY A 103 1.53 -10.93 -17.34
N CYS A 104 1.87 -10.55 -16.11
CA CYS A 104 1.57 -11.34 -14.92
C CYS A 104 1.06 -10.48 -13.75
N ILE A 105 0.28 -11.11 -12.87
CA ILE A 105 -0.14 -10.54 -11.60
C ILE A 105 0.75 -11.13 -10.51
N VAL A 106 1.50 -10.28 -9.83
CA VAL A 106 2.33 -10.67 -8.69
C VAL A 106 1.58 -10.37 -7.40
N THR A 107 1.39 -11.38 -6.56
CA THR A 107 0.85 -11.23 -5.21
C THR A 107 1.82 -11.80 -4.19
N PRO A 108 1.95 -11.21 -3.00
CA PRO A 108 2.57 -11.89 -1.86
C PRO A 108 1.86 -13.22 -1.60
N SER A 109 2.63 -14.28 -1.41
CA SER A 109 2.11 -15.60 -1.06
C SER A 109 1.44 -15.51 0.33
N LEU A 110 0.26 -16.10 0.45
CA LEU A 110 -0.41 -16.23 1.75
C LEU A 110 0.50 -17.01 2.69
N PRO A 111 0.75 -16.55 3.94
CA PRO A 111 1.43 -17.40 4.91
C PRO A 111 0.61 -18.67 5.07
N THR A 112 1.27 -19.83 5.03
CA THR A 112 0.63 -21.13 5.33
C THR A 112 -0.10 -20.98 6.65
N ARG A 113 -1.43 -21.08 6.62
CA ARG A 113 -2.26 -21.04 7.83
C ARG A 113 -1.76 -22.17 8.72
N ARG A 114 -1.09 -21.86 9.83
CA ARG A 114 -0.74 -22.87 10.84
C ARG A 114 -2.08 -23.43 11.36
N PRO A 115 -2.23 -24.76 11.42
CA PRO A 115 -3.45 -25.41 11.90
C PRO A 115 -3.79 -25.02 13.34
#